data_AF-A0A7Y2Y943-F1
#
_entry.id   AF-A0A7Y2Y943-F1
#
_cell.length_a   1.000
_cell.length_b   1.000
_cell.length_c   1.000
_cell.angle_alpha   90.00
_cell.angle_beta   90.00
_cell.angle_gamma   90.00
#
_symmetry.space_group_name_H-M   'P 1'
#
loop_
_entity.id
_entity.type
_entity.pdbx_description
1 polymer ?
#
loop_
_entity_poly.entity_id
_entity_poly.type
_entity_poly.pdbx_seq_one_letter_code
_entity_poly.pdbx_strand_id
1 'polypeptide(L)' 'YLMVTNGINHYYCQMNLEEQRYQFLKEIPNYQNIIDSASSAE' A
#
# COMPACT_ATOMS: atom_id res chain seq x y z
N TYR A 1 -0.81 -1.31 -4.61
CA TYR A 1 -0.38 -2.05 -3.40
C TYR A 1 0.06 -3.45 -3.79
N LEU A 2 1.05 -4.00 -3.10
CA LEU A 2 1.53 -5.37 -3.26
C LEU A 2 1.49 -6.10 -1.92
N MET A 3 1.04 -7.35 -1.94
CA MET A 3 1.01 -8.23 -0.79
C MET A 3 1.78 -9.51 -1.13
N VAL A 4 2.66 -9.93 -0.22
CA VAL A 4 3.39 -11.19 -0.31
C VAL A 4 3.11 -11.99 0.96
N THR A 5 2.70 -13.24 0.80
CA THR A 5 2.37 -14.10 1.94
C THR A 5 2.72 -15.56 1.66
N ASN A 6 2.99 -16.29 2.73
CA ASN A 6 3.08 -17.75 2.73
C ASN A 6 1.93 -18.42 3.50
N GLY A 7 0.85 -17.68 3.82
CA GLY A 7 -0.29 -18.14 4.61
C GLY A 7 -0.14 -18.03 6.13
N ILE A 8 1.06 -17.77 6.65
CA ILE A 8 1.31 -17.52 8.09
C ILE A 8 1.81 -16.08 8.28
N ASN A 9 2.80 -15.70 7.49
CA ASN A 9 3.37 -14.36 7.49
C ASN A 9 2.84 -13.59 6.29
N HIS A 10 2.57 -12.31 6.51
CA HIS A 10 2.02 -11.41 5.51
C HIS A 10 2.83 -10.13 5.53
N TYR A 11 3.32 -9.74 4.35
CA TYR A 11 4.09 -8.54 4.14
C TYR A 11 3.39 -7.68 3.10
N TYR A 12 3.34 -6.38 3.36
CA TYR A 12 2.61 -5.42 2.56
C TYR A 12 3.54 -4.28 2.15
N CYS A 13 3.42 -3.83 0.92
CA CYS A 13 4.08 -2.61 0.48
C CYS A 13 3.26 -1.81 -0.53
N GLN A 14 3.50 -0.52 -0.58
CA GLN A 14 3.04 0.38 -1.63
C GLN A 14 4.23 0.79 -2.49
N MET A 15 4.02 0.83 -3.80
CA MET A 15 4.99 1.40 -4.73
C MET A 15 4.66 2.87 -4.91
N ASN A 16 5.63 3.74 -4.66
CA ASN A 16 5.63 5.10 -5.17
C ASN A 16 6.21 5.05 -6.59
N LEU A 17 5.35 5.25 -7.59
CA LEU A 17 5.72 5.17 -9.00
C LEU A 17 6.58 6.35 -9.45
N GLU A 18 6.36 7.54 -8.89
CA GLU A 18 7.12 8.75 -9.22
C GLU A 18 8.57 8.64 -8.74
N GLU A 19 8.75 8.18 -7.50
CA GLU A 19 10.08 8.00 -6.91
C GLU A 19 10.70 6.63 -7.20
N GLN A 20 9.95 5.73 -7.83
CA GLN A 20 10.32 4.33 -8.08
C GLN A 20 10.78 3.59 -6.81
N ARG A 21 10.09 3.84 -5.69
CA ARG A 21 10.43 3.29 -4.36
C ARG A 21 9.32 2.41 -3.82
N TYR A 22 9.70 1.51 -2.93
CA TYR A 22 8.77 0.69 -2.17
C TYR A 22 8.71 1.18 -0.72
N GLN A 23 7.49 1.41 -0.24
CA GLN A 23 7.21 1.69 1.16
C GLN A 23 6.58 0.46 1.80
N PHE A 24 7.27 -0.12 2.80
CA PHE A 24 6.70 -1.22 3.57
C PHE A 24 5.60 -0.70 4.50
N LEU A 25 4.53 -1.47 4.59
CA LEU A 25 3.36 -1.15 5.39
C LEU A 25 3.24 -2.15 6.53
N LYS A 26 2.89 -1.64 7.72
CA LYS A 26 2.57 -2.48 8.88
C LYS A 26 1.23 -3.20 8.71
N GLU A 27 0.29 -2.55 8.04
CA GLU A 27 -1.06 -3.05 7.76
C GLU A 27 -1.56 -2.49 6.42
N ILE A 28 -2.54 -3.15 5.82
CA ILE A 28 -3.21 -2.63 4.61
C ILE A 28 -4.17 -1.50 5.06
N PRO A 29 -4.12 -0.32 4.42
CA PRO A 29 -5.04 0.76 4.72
C PRO A 29 -6.49 0.36 4.45
N ASN A 30 -7.42 0.88 5.25
CA ASN A 30 -8.85 0.70 5.01
C ASN A 30 -9.25 1.25 3.63
N TYR A 31 -10.24 0.62 3.00
CA TYR A 31 -10.71 1.01 1.67
C TYR A 31 -11.09 2.50 1.57
N GLN A 32 -11.72 3.04 2.62
CA GLN A 32 -12.05 4.46 2.70
C GLN A 32 -10.79 5.33 2.60
N ASN A 33 -9.75 5.01 3.38
CA ASN A 33 -8.49 5.75 3.37
C ASN A 33 -7.79 5.71 2.01
N ILE A 34 -7.99 4.63 1.23
CA ILE A 34 -7.45 4.53 -0.13
C ILE A 34 -8.14 5.54 -1.05
N ILE A 35 -9.47 5.65 -0.99
CA ILE A 35 -10.24 6.60 -1.80
C ILE A 35 -9.85 8.04 -1.45
N ASP A 36 -9.74 8.35 -0.16
CA ASP A 36 -9.39 9.70 0.31
C ASP A 36 -8.00 10.13 -0.17
N SER A 37 -7.04 9.18 -0.18
CA SER A 37 -5.68 9.43 -0.68
C SER A 37 -5.63 9.64 -2.21
N ALA A 38 -6.56 9.04 -2.96
CA ALA A 38 -6.65 9.22 -4.40
C ALA A 38 -7.33 10.55 -4.78
N SER A 39 -8.35 10.97 -4.01
CA SER A 39 -9.06 12.23 -4.21
C SER A 39 -8.24 13.47 -3.85
N SER A 40 -7.16 13.32 -3.08
CA SER A 40 -6.26 14.42 -2.68
C SER A 40 -5.07 14.59 -3.63
N ALA A 41 -4.96 13.73 -4.66
CA ALA A 41 -3.90 13.75 -5.67
C ALA A 41 -4.36 14.43 -6.98
N GLU A 42 -5.55 15.00 -7.01
CA GLU A 42 -6.10 15.85 -8.09
C GLU A 42 -6.06 17.34 -7.73
#